data_AF-A0A2I0CY05-F1
#
_entry.id   AF-A0A2I0CY05-F1
#
_cell.length_a   1.000
_cell.length_b   1.000
_cell.length_c   1.000
_cell.angle_alpha   90.00
_cell.angle_beta   90.00
_cell.angle_gamma   90.00
#
_symmetry.space_group_name_H-M   'P 1'
#
loop_
_entity.id
_entity.type
_entity.pdbx_description
1 polymer ?
#
loop_
_entity_poly.entity_id
_entity_poly.type
_entity_poly.pdbx_seq_one_letter_code
_entity_poly.pdbx_strand_id
1 'polypeptide(L)' 'METFVILNIIALGTLAGTITGLAIGFAARRQKPAWSAMTAEDKRVNLALILFFTVVYIALLTWFALQPPAPAFP' A
#
# COMPACT_ATOMS: atom_id res chain seq x y z
N MET A 1 -4.73 -4.59 21.16
CA MET A 1 -5.00 -3.76 19.98
C MET A 1 -6.47 -3.92 19.64
N GLU A 2 -7.25 -2.85 19.64
CA GLU A 2 -8.69 -2.93 19.36
C GLU A 2 -8.94 -3.34 17.90
N THR A 3 -9.99 -4.13 17.65
CA THR A 3 -10.35 -4.59 16.30
C THR A 3 -10.53 -3.43 15.31
N PHE A 4 -11.05 -2.30 15.78
CA PHE A 4 -11.21 -1.09 14.98
C PHE A 4 -9.88 -0.50 14.50
N VAL A 5 -8.83 -0.56 15.33
CA VAL A 5 -7.49 -0.08 14.97
C VAL A 5 -6.87 -0.98 13.90
N ILE A 6 -7.04 -2.30 14.04
CA ILE A 6 -6.55 -3.27 13.05
C ILE A 6 -7.23 -3.05 11.70
N LEU A 7 -8.56 -2.86 11.69
CA LEU A 7 -9.31 -2.59 10.46
C LEU A 7 -8.86 -1.29 9.79
N ASN A 8 -8.60 -0.22 10.56
CA ASN A 8 -8.07 1.03 10.02
C ASN A 8 -6.67 0.87 9.43
N ILE A 9 -5.77 0.15 10.10
CA ILE A 9 -4.42 -0.11 9.59
C ILE A 9 -4.49 -0.86 8.25
N ILE A 10 -5.34 -1.90 8.16
CA ILE A 10 -5.52 -2.67 6.93
C ILE A 10 -6.14 -1.79 5.83
N ALA A 11 -7.20 -1.02 6.13
CA ALA A 11 -7.87 -0.17 5.17
C ALA A 11 -6.96 0.94 4.63
N LEU A 12 -6.24 1.64 5.51
CA LEU A 12 -5.30 2.69 5.13
C LEU A 12 -4.09 2.12 4.39
N GLY A 13 -3.56 0.98 4.85
CA GLY A 13 -2.43 0.32 4.20
C GLY A 13 -2.77 -0.19 2.80
N THR A 14 -3.96 -0.75 2.60
CA THR A 14 -4.45 -1.17 1.27
C THR A 14 -4.71 0.02 0.34
N LEU A 15 -5.33 1.09 0.84
CA LEU A 15 -5.54 2.32 0.05
C LEU A 15 -4.20 2.94 -0.37
N ALA A 16 -3.30 3.19 0.58
CA ALA A 16 -1.99 3.77 0.31
C ALA A 16 -1.16 2.86 -0.62
N GLY A 17 -1.16 1.55 -0.36
CA GLY A 17 -0.45 0.57 -1.18
C GLY A 17 -0.96 0.51 -2.61
N THR A 18 -2.28 0.59 -2.81
CA THR A 18 -2.89 0.62 -4.16
C THR A 18 -2.53 1.89 -4.91
N ILE A 19 -2.64 3.05 -4.26
CA ILE A 19 -2.30 4.34 -4.89
C ILE A 19 -0.82 4.35 -5.30
N THR A 20 0.09 3.97 -4.39
CA THR A 20 1.52 3.97 -4.66
C THR A 20 1.92 2.91 -5.69
N GLY A 21 1.35 1.71 -5.60
CA GLY A 21 1.60 0.63 -6.56
C GLY A 21 1.16 0.99 -7.98
N LEU A 22 -0.01 1.62 -8.12
CA LEU A 22 -0.49 2.13 -9.41
C LEU A 22 0.36 3.31 -9.91
N ALA A 23 0.69 4.27 -9.05
CA ALA A 23 1.51 5.42 -9.43
C ALA A 23 2.90 5.00 -9.95
N ILE A 24 3.52 4.01 -9.31
CA ILE A 24 4.81 3.45 -9.74
C ILE A 24 4.66 2.64 -11.03
N GLY A 25 3.59 1.85 -11.15
CA GLY A 25 3.26 1.16 -12.40
C GLY A 25 3.06 2.11 -13.59
N PHE A 26 2.46 3.27 -13.32
CA PHE A 26 2.31 4.37 -14.28
C PHE A 26 3.65 5.00 -14.65
N ALA A 27 4.45 5.37 -13.64
CA ALA A 27 5.77 5.97 -13.83
C ALA A 27 6.73 5.05 -14.60
N ALA A 28 6.65 3.74 -14.38
CA ALA A 28 7.41 2.72 -15.11
C ALA A 28 6.99 2.55 -16.58
N ARG A 29 6.00 3.33 -17.07
CA ARG A 29 5.37 3.19 -18.41
C ARG A 29 4.80 1.80 -18.70
N ARG A 30 4.62 0.97 -17.67
CA ARG A 30 4.03 -0.36 -17.76
C ARG A 30 2.51 -0.28 -17.76
N GLN A 31 1.94 0.83 -17.29
CA GLN A 31 0.50 1.07 -17.42
C GLN A 31 0.11 1.74 -18.73
N LYS A 32 -0.63 1.00 -19.56
CA LYS A 32 -1.40 1.58 -20.66
C LYS A 32 -2.77 2.04 -20.14
N PRO A 33 -3.33 3.13 -20.70
CA PRO A 33 -4.63 3.67 -20.27
C PRO A 33 -5.78 2.67 -20.44
N ALA A 34 -5.64 1.67 -21.32
CA ALA A 34 -6.60 0.58 -21.47
C ALA A 34 -6.05 -0.72 -20.88
N TRP A 35 -6.74 -1.28 -19.88
CA TRP A 35 -6.41 -2.57 -19.27
C TRP A 35 -6.43 -3.74 -20.27
N SER A 36 -7.23 -3.62 -21.34
CA SER A 36 -7.27 -4.57 -22.46
C SER A 36 -6.02 -4.53 -23.35
N ALA A 37 -5.27 -3.42 -23.33
CA ALA A 37 -4.06 -3.24 -24.14
C ALA A 37 -2.76 -3.64 -23.41
N MET A 38 -2.85 -3.96 -22.11
CA MET A 38 -1.73 -4.42 -21.29
C MET A 38 -1.46 -5.91 -21.49
N THR A 39 -0.18 -6.28 -21.53
CA THR A 39 0.22 -7.69 -21.53
C THR A 39 -0.08 -8.35 -20.18
N ALA A 40 -0.17 -9.69 -20.16
CA ALA A 40 -0.35 -10.44 -18.92
C ALA A 40 0.81 -10.22 -17.93
N GLU A 41 2.02 -9.98 -18.45
CA GLU A 41 3.20 -9.67 -17.65
C GLU A 41 3.08 -8.29 -16.98
N ASP A 42 2.68 -7.25 -17.73
CA ASP A 42 2.47 -5.91 -17.17
C ASP A 42 1.41 -5.91 -16.07
N LYS A 43 0.32 -6.68 -16.24
CA LYS A 43 -0.71 -6.86 -15.21
C LYS A 43 -0.16 -7.51 -13.94
N ARG A 44 0.69 -8.53 -14.08
CA ARG A 44 1.33 -9.21 -12.95
C ARG A 44 2.29 -8.29 -12.20
N VAL A 45 3.11 -7.52 -12.92
CA VAL A 45 4.01 -6.54 -12.31
C VAL A 45 3.22 -5.48 -11.54
N ASN A 46 2.13 -4.99 -12.12
CA ASN A 46 1.30 -3.97 -11.48
C ASN A 46 0.61 -4.51 -10.21
N LEU A 47 0.09 -5.75 -10.26
CA LEU A 47 -0.45 -6.44 -9.09
C LEU A 47 0.63 -6.70 -8.02
N ALA A 48 1.82 -7.13 -8.42
CA ALA A 48 2.93 -7.36 -7.52
C ALA A 48 3.36 -6.07 -6.81
N LEU A 49 3.40 -4.94 -7.53
CA LEU A 49 3.66 -3.61 -6.97
C LEU A 49 2.60 -3.22 -5.94
N ILE A 50 1.32 -3.36 -6.28
CA ILE A 50 0.21 -3.03 -5.35
C ILE A 50 0.31 -3.87 -4.07
N LEU A 51 0.50 -5.19 -4.20
CA LEU A 51 0.61 -6.09 -3.06
C LEU A 51 1.85 -5.77 -2.21
N PHE A 52 2.99 -5.54 -2.85
CA PHE A 52 4.23 -5.18 -2.16
C PHE A 52 4.07 -3.90 -1.34
N PHE A 53 3.60 -2.82 -1.95
CA PHE A 53 3.41 -1.56 -1.25
C PHE A 53 2.33 -1.65 -0.18
N THR A 54 1.26 -2.42 -0.40
CA THR A 54 0.23 -2.69 0.61
C THR A 54 0.84 -3.32 1.86
N VAL A 55 1.65 -4.38 1.69
CA VAL A 55 2.31 -5.05 2.83
C VAL A 55 3.27 -4.08 3.54
N VAL A 56 4.03 -3.29 2.79
CA VAL A 56 4.94 -2.28 3.36
C VAL A 56 4.18 -1.26 4.20
N TYR A 57 3.10 -0.67 3.69
CA TYR A 57 2.32 0.31 4.46
C TYR A 57 1.61 -0.31 5.66
N ILE A 58 1.07 -1.53 5.54
CA ILE A 58 0.47 -2.24 6.69
C ILE A 58 1.53 -2.46 7.77
N ALA A 59 2.74 -2.92 7.40
CA ALA A 59 3.83 -3.13 8.34
C ALA A 59 4.26 -1.82 9.02
N LEU A 60 4.37 -0.74 8.24
CA LEU A 60 4.77 0.58 8.72
C LEU A 60 3.73 1.18 9.67
N LEU A 61 2.45 1.11 9.32
CA LEU A 61 1.33 1.56 10.14
C LEU A 61 1.19 0.72 11.43
N THR A 62 1.40 -0.59 11.32
CA THR A 62 1.42 -1.48 12.49
C THR A 62 2.57 -1.13 13.42
N TRP A 63 3.76 -0.86 12.87
CA TRP A 63 4.91 -0.40 13.64
C TRP A 63 4.60 0.89 14.39
N PHE A 64 4.06 1.90 13.72
CA PHE A 64 3.65 3.16 14.34
C PHE A 64 2.59 2.97 15.43
N ALA A 65 1.60 2.10 15.21
CA ALA A 65 0.57 1.82 16.20
C ALA A 65 1.09 1.09 17.45
N LEU A 66 2.25 0.42 17.35
CA LEU A 66 2.90 -0.27 18.45
C LEU A 66 3.94 0.60 19.18
N GLN A 67 4.29 1.77 18.63
CA GLN A 67 5.22 2.67 19.32
C GLN A 67 4.56 3.21 20.60
N PRO A 68 5.33 3.27 21.71
CA PRO A 68 4.83 3.89 22.93
C PRO A 68 4.51 5.37 22.65
N PRO A 69 3.50 5.94 23.33
CA PRO A 69 3.16 7.34 23.17
C PRO A 69 4.41 8.19 23.43
N ALA A 70 4.62 9.20 22.57
CA ALA A 70 5.72 10.14 22.75
C ALA A 70 5.68 10.68 24.19
N PRO A 71 6.84 10.78 24.88
CA PRO A 71 6.87 11.35 26.22
C PRO A 71 6.22 12.73 26.17
N ALA A 72 5.21 12.95 27.01
CA ALA A 72 4.65 14.27 27.19
C ALA A 72 5.81 15.17 27.65
N PHE A 73 6.22 16.10 26.78
CA PHE A 73 7.18 17.12 27.17
C PHE A 73 6.59 17.90 28.36
N PRO A 74 7.39 18.23 29.39
CA PRO A 74 6.94 18.94 30.59
C PRO A 74 6.47 20.37 30.28
#